data_AF-A0A251XLX1-F1
#
_entry.id   AF-A0A251XLX1-F1
#
_cell.length_a   1.000
_cell.length_b   1.000
_cell.length_c   1.000
_cell.angle_alpha   90.00
_cell.angle_beta   90.00
_cell.angle_gamma   90.00
#
_symmetry.space_group_name_H-M   'P 1'
#
loop_
_entity.id
_entity.type
_entity.pdbx_description
1 polymer ?
#
loop_
_entity_poly.entity_id
_entity_poly.type
_entity_poly.pdbx_seq_one_letter_code
_entity_poly.pdbx_strand_id
1 'polypeptide(L)'
;MLEAIDFLDYETGEVERLGAADLGLGYRTSALKRGRVGVVLSVDFALTRGEGPDALGLPVAYPQLAGALGVELGDRVPVARVRQTVLALRASKGMVLDDADHDTWSAGSFFTNPIVSAAFARTLPADAPRWPQEDPPQDLVVPLGDAWEVADAIEREAAARRRREPAGVKLSAAWLIERSGVSRGFRLPGSGAAVSSKHTLALTNRGTATAEDVAALARYVQAA
;
A
#
# COMPACT_ATOMS: atom_id res chain seq x y z
N MET A 1 6.97 -9.13 -11.11
CA MET A 1 7.21 -9.14 -9.66
C MET A 1 8.63 -8.67 -9.41
N LEU A 2 8.94 -8.12 -8.23
CA LEU A 2 10.33 -7.84 -7.84
C LEU A 2 11.09 -9.17 -7.77
N GLU A 3 12.26 -9.26 -8.40
CA GLU A 3 13.13 -10.44 -8.32
C GLU A 3 14.33 -10.19 -7.41
N ALA A 4 15.05 -9.10 -7.62
CA ALA A 4 16.26 -8.78 -6.89
C ALA A 4 16.54 -7.28 -6.87
N ILE A 5 17.47 -6.88 -6.02
CA ILE A 5 18.13 -5.58 -6.06
C ILE A 5 19.65 -5.78 -6.00
N ASP A 6 20.41 -4.88 -6.61
CA ASP A 6 21.81 -4.70 -6.25
C ASP A 6 21.90 -3.61 -5.18
N PHE A 7 22.61 -3.91 -4.09
CA PHE A 7 22.64 -3.13 -2.86
C PHE A 7 24.08 -2.88 -2.43
N LEU A 8 24.45 -1.61 -2.30
CA LEU A 8 25.73 -1.20 -1.71
C LEU A 8 25.57 -1.18 -0.19
N ASP A 9 26.25 -2.11 0.49
CA ASP A 9 26.27 -2.14 1.96
C ASP A 9 27.08 -0.97 2.52
N TYR A 10 26.53 -0.31 3.55
CA TYR A 10 27.17 0.87 4.13
C TYR A 10 28.41 0.54 4.97
N GLU A 11 28.42 -0.59 5.67
CA GLU A 11 29.49 -0.95 6.59
C GLU A 11 30.69 -1.54 5.84
N THR A 12 30.44 -2.43 4.86
CA THR A 12 31.50 -3.11 4.10
C THR A 12 31.94 -2.34 2.87
N GLY A 13 31.06 -1.52 2.28
CA GLY A 13 31.28 -0.87 1.00
C GLY A 13 31.19 -1.83 -0.20
N GLU A 14 30.73 -3.07 0.01
CA GLU A 14 30.58 -4.07 -1.04
C GLU A 14 29.19 -3.99 -1.69
N VAL A 15 29.13 -4.38 -2.97
CA VAL A 15 27.86 -4.52 -3.70
C VAL A 15 27.39 -5.96 -3.58
N GLU A 16 26.24 -6.13 -2.95
CA GLU A 16 25.56 -7.40 -2.75
C GLU A 16 24.31 -7.49 -3.60
N ARG A 17 23.99 -8.67 -4.12
CA ARG A 17 22.72 -8.93 -4.81
C ARG A 17 21.75 -9.61 -3.85
N LEU A 18 20.62 -8.95 -3.58
CA LEU A 18 19.61 -9.42 -2.63
C LEU A 18 18.36 -9.87 -3.37
N GLY A 19 17.94 -11.12 -3.15
CA GLY A 19 16.69 -11.62 -3.70
C GLY A 19 15.48 -11.01 -3.01
N ALA A 20 14.31 -11.04 -3.66
CA ALA A 20 13.07 -10.52 -3.09
C ALA A 20 12.69 -11.16 -1.75
N ALA A 21 13.05 -12.44 -1.53
CA ALA A 21 12.85 -13.14 -0.27
C ALA A 21 13.70 -12.54 0.87
N ASP A 22 14.94 -12.16 0.59
CA ASP A 22 15.88 -11.57 1.56
C ASP A 22 15.45 -10.17 2.01
N LEU A 23 14.65 -9.48 1.17
CA LEU A 23 14.12 -8.16 1.48
C LEU A 23 13.00 -8.19 2.54
N GLY A 24 12.45 -9.36 2.87
CA GLY A 24 11.39 -9.52 3.87
C GLY A 24 10.28 -8.47 3.69
N LEU A 25 9.75 -8.39 2.47
CA LEU A 25 8.78 -7.39 2.05
C LEU A 25 7.47 -7.56 2.80
N GLY A 26 6.86 -6.45 3.19
CA GLY A 26 5.53 -6.43 3.77
C GLY A 26 4.83 -5.09 3.49
N TYR A 27 3.68 -4.87 4.13
CA TYR A 27 2.97 -3.61 3.98
C TYR A 27 3.82 -2.43 4.46
N ARG A 28 4.35 -1.63 3.51
CA ARG A 28 5.20 -0.44 3.77
C ARG A 28 6.44 -0.76 4.63
N THR A 29 6.98 -1.97 4.52
CA THR A 29 8.18 -2.41 5.23
C THR A 29 9.05 -3.34 4.39
N SER A 30 10.34 -3.34 4.66
CA SER A 30 11.38 -4.20 4.08
C SER A 30 12.55 -4.30 5.06
N ALA A 31 13.50 -5.20 4.81
CA ALA A 31 14.75 -5.30 5.58
C ALA A 31 15.51 -3.96 5.60
N LEU A 32 15.48 -3.22 4.49
CA LEU A 32 16.09 -1.89 4.38
C LEU A 32 15.48 -0.91 5.39
N LYS A 33 14.14 -0.87 5.48
CA LYS A 33 13.45 -0.03 6.46
C LYS A 33 13.68 -0.48 7.91
N ARG A 34 14.01 -1.75 8.14
CA ARG A 34 14.22 -2.37 9.46
C ARG A 34 15.68 -2.33 9.93
N GLY A 35 16.57 -1.64 9.22
CA GLY A 35 17.91 -1.36 9.70
C GLY A 35 19.05 -1.88 8.83
N ARG A 36 18.78 -2.49 7.67
CA ARG A 36 19.86 -2.78 6.70
C ARG A 36 20.27 -1.49 6.00
N VAL A 37 21.37 -0.89 6.45
CA VAL A 37 21.85 0.43 6.01
C VAL A 37 22.69 0.29 4.74
N GLY A 38 22.37 1.09 3.73
CA GLY A 38 23.06 1.07 2.44
C GLY A 38 22.24 1.73 1.34
N VAL A 39 22.63 1.53 0.09
CA VAL A 39 22.02 2.18 -1.08
C VAL A 39 21.57 1.14 -2.10
N VAL A 40 20.31 1.24 -2.55
CA VAL A 40 19.81 0.45 -3.68
C VAL A 40 20.37 1.03 -4.98
N LEU A 41 21.13 0.24 -5.72
CA LEU A 41 21.76 0.64 -6.98
C LEU A 41 20.92 0.28 -8.19
N SER A 42 20.25 -0.88 -8.15
CA SER A 42 19.40 -1.38 -9.23
C SER A 42 18.21 -2.16 -8.67
N VAL A 43 17.16 -2.33 -9.48
CA VAL A 43 15.96 -3.09 -9.11
C VAL A 43 15.49 -3.90 -10.31
N ASP A 44 15.43 -5.21 -10.14
CA ASP A 44 15.04 -6.15 -11.19
C ASP A 44 13.58 -6.58 -11.03
N PHE A 45 12.82 -6.44 -12.11
CA PHE A 45 11.42 -6.87 -12.17
C PHE A 45 11.22 -7.91 -13.27
N ALA A 46 10.71 -9.08 -12.90
CA ALA A 46 10.12 -10.01 -13.86
C ALA A 46 8.78 -9.46 -14.37
N LEU A 47 8.70 -9.15 -15.66
CA LEU A 47 7.48 -8.67 -16.31
C LEU A 47 7.02 -9.67 -17.37
N THR A 48 5.71 -9.82 -17.52
CA THR A 48 5.14 -10.55 -18.65
C THR A 48 5.11 -9.62 -19.85
N ARG A 49 5.70 -10.05 -20.96
CA ARG A 49 5.63 -9.31 -22.22
C ARG A 49 4.25 -9.47 -22.83
N GLY A 50 3.57 -8.36 -23.07
CA GLY A 50 2.34 -8.33 -23.85
C GLY A 50 2.63 -8.20 -25.34
N GLU A 51 1.76 -8.75 -26.18
CA GLU A 51 1.83 -8.62 -27.64
C GLU A 51 0.83 -7.57 -28.13
N GLY A 52 1.31 -6.63 -28.94
CA GLY A 52 0.48 -5.60 -29.57
C GLY A 52 -0.04 -4.50 -28.63
N PRO A 53 -0.79 -3.53 -29.18
CA PRO A 53 -1.34 -2.39 -28.43
C PRO A 53 -2.43 -2.80 -27.43
N ASP A 54 -3.09 -3.93 -27.66
CA ASP A 54 -4.17 -4.46 -26.83
C ASP A 54 -3.70 -5.48 -25.77
N ALA A 55 -2.38 -5.51 -25.52
CA ALA A 55 -1.77 -6.31 -24.47
C ALA A 55 -2.52 -6.16 -23.14
N LEU A 56 -3.10 -7.27 -22.66
CA LEU A 56 -3.89 -7.28 -21.43
C LEU A 56 -3.01 -7.17 -20.20
N GLY A 57 -3.49 -6.40 -19.22
CA GLY A 57 -2.90 -6.33 -17.89
C GLY A 57 -3.25 -7.54 -17.01
N LEU A 58 -2.79 -7.49 -15.77
CA LEU A 58 -3.25 -8.39 -14.72
C LEU A 58 -4.74 -8.14 -14.39
N PRO A 59 -5.44 -9.13 -13.81
CA PRO A 59 -6.80 -8.96 -13.32
C PRO A 59 -6.97 -7.72 -12.44
N VAL A 60 -8.03 -6.94 -12.67
CA VAL A 60 -8.33 -5.75 -11.88
C VAL A 60 -8.73 -6.17 -10.46
N ALA A 61 -7.88 -5.83 -9.48
CA ALA A 61 -8.07 -6.21 -8.08
C ALA A 61 -8.59 -5.09 -7.16
N TYR A 62 -8.75 -3.86 -7.69
CA TYR A 62 -9.12 -2.69 -6.89
C TYR A 62 -10.52 -2.18 -7.28
N PRO A 63 -11.50 -2.13 -6.35
CA PRO A 63 -12.87 -1.73 -6.66
C PRO A 63 -12.99 -0.35 -7.29
N GLN A 64 -12.20 0.63 -6.82
CA GLN A 64 -12.21 1.97 -7.39
C GLN A 64 -11.69 2.00 -8.83
N LEU A 65 -10.71 1.16 -9.16
CA LEU A 65 -10.20 1.05 -10.51
C LEU A 65 -11.22 0.34 -11.41
N ALA A 66 -11.85 -0.73 -10.92
CA ALA A 66 -12.91 -1.45 -11.61
C ALA A 66 -14.07 -0.50 -11.98
N GLY A 67 -14.56 0.28 -11.01
CA GLY A 67 -15.60 1.27 -11.23
C GLY A 67 -15.19 2.37 -12.24
N ALA A 68 -13.94 2.86 -12.19
CA ALA A 68 -13.46 3.85 -13.14
C ALA A 68 -13.25 3.31 -14.56
N LEU A 69 -12.95 2.01 -14.68
CA LEU A 69 -12.83 1.31 -15.97
C LEU A 69 -14.19 0.88 -16.53
N GLY A 70 -15.23 0.80 -15.69
CA GLY A 70 -16.53 0.23 -16.05
C GLY A 70 -16.46 -1.28 -16.26
N VAL A 71 -15.71 -1.99 -15.41
CA VAL A 71 -15.50 -3.44 -15.47
C VAL A 71 -15.70 -4.07 -14.10
N GLU A 72 -15.82 -5.40 -14.06
CA GLU A 72 -15.94 -6.15 -12.80
C GLU A 72 -14.56 -6.45 -12.19
N LEU A 73 -14.53 -6.78 -10.90
CA LEU A 73 -13.32 -7.28 -10.26
C LEU A 73 -12.90 -8.60 -10.89
N GLY A 74 -11.62 -8.72 -11.22
CA GLY A 74 -11.06 -9.88 -11.90
C GLY A 74 -10.96 -9.73 -13.42
N ASP A 75 -11.66 -8.77 -14.01
CA ASP A 75 -11.58 -8.52 -15.45
C ASP A 75 -10.16 -8.10 -15.88
N ARG A 76 -9.81 -8.45 -17.12
CA ARG A 76 -8.56 -8.02 -17.75
C ARG A 76 -8.86 -7.01 -18.84
N VAL A 77 -8.14 -5.91 -18.82
CA VAL A 77 -8.24 -4.81 -19.79
C VAL A 77 -6.86 -4.47 -20.35
N PRO A 78 -6.77 -3.81 -21.52
CA PRO A 78 -5.49 -3.38 -22.07
C PRO A 78 -4.67 -2.57 -21.06
N VAL A 79 -3.38 -2.90 -20.90
CA VAL A 79 -2.49 -2.30 -19.90
C VAL A 79 -2.37 -0.79 -20.06
N ALA A 80 -2.43 -0.29 -21.29
CA ALA A 80 -2.43 1.14 -21.58
C ALA A 80 -3.67 1.84 -20.98
N ARG A 81 -4.86 1.23 -21.10
CA ARG A 81 -6.11 1.74 -20.52
C ARG A 81 -6.08 1.70 -19.00
N VAL A 82 -5.52 0.63 -18.41
CA VAL A 82 -5.27 0.57 -16.95
C VAL A 82 -4.40 1.73 -16.52
N ARG A 83 -3.26 1.95 -17.18
CA ARG A 83 -2.32 3.03 -16.86
C ARG A 83 -3.00 4.40 -16.92
N GLN A 84 -3.70 4.70 -18.00
CA GLN A 84 -4.40 5.99 -18.18
C GLN A 84 -5.43 6.22 -17.05
N THR A 85 -6.22 5.20 -16.74
CA THR A 85 -7.25 5.29 -15.69
C THR A 85 -6.62 5.45 -14.30
N VAL A 86 -5.53 4.73 -14.01
CA VAL A 86 -4.78 4.88 -12.76
C VAL A 86 -4.20 6.29 -12.64
N LEU A 87 -3.61 6.84 -13.70
CA LEU A 87 -3.07 8.20 -13.71
C LEU A 87 -4.17 9.23 -13.45
N ALA A 88 -5.33 9.11 -14.12
CA ALA A 88 -6.47 10.01 -13.90
C ALA A 88 -6.99 9.93 -12.45
N LEU A 89 -7.18 8.72 -11.92
CA LEU A 89 -7.60 8.51 -10.53
C LEU A 89 -6.59 9.12 -9.54
N ARG A 90 -5.29 8.97 -9.79
CA ARG A 90 -4.25 9.54 -8.93
C ARG A 90 -4.20 11.06 -9.04
N ALA A 91 -4.31 11.63 -10.24
CA ALA A 91 -4.36 13.07 -10.46
C ALA A 91 -5.55 13.72 -9.75
N SER A 92 -6.73 13.08 -9.78
CA SER A 92 -7.92 13.55 -9.05
C SER A 92 -7.71 13.64 -7.53
N LYS A 93 -6.70 12.95 -6.99
CA LYS A 93 -6.33 12.92 -5.57
C LYS A 93 -5.06 13.73 -5.25
N GLY A 94 -4.49 14.46 -6.20
CA GLY A 94 -3.21 15.15 -6.01
C GLY A 94 -2.01 14.20 -5.87
N MET A 95 -2.11 12.98 -6.39
CA MET A 95 -1.08 11.91 -6.26
C MET A 95 -0.28 11.69 -7.54
N VAL A 96 -0.33 12.66 -8.46
CA VAL A 96 0.51 12.82 -9.64
C VAL A 96 1.08 14.23 -9.56
N LEU A 97 2.40 14.37 -9.71
CA LEU A 97 3.09 15.66 -9.59
C LEU A 97 2.56 16.65 -10.64
N ASP A 98 2.22 17.86 -10.20
CA ASP A 98 1.83 19.00 -11.02
C ASP A 98 2.34 20.28 -10.33
N ASP A 99 3.31 20.94 -10.94
CA ASP A 99 4.00 22.10 -10.34
C ASP A 99 3.04 23.25 -10.02
N ALA A 100 1.95 23.39 -10.79
CA ALA A 100 0.95 24.44 -10.58
C ALA A 100 -0.06 24.11 -9.47
N ASP A 101 -0.08 22.87 -8.97
CA ASP A 101 -1.02 22.39 -7.97
C ASP A 101 -0.31 22.08 -6.65
N HIS A 102 -0.48 22.97 -5.68
CA HIS A 102 0.06 22.79 -4.31
C HIS A 102 -0.50 21.56 -3.59
N ASP A 103 -1.61 20.95 -4.04
CA ASP A 103 -2.03 19.65 -3.48
C ASP A 103 -1.05 18.51 -3.82
N THR A 104 -0.18 18.70 -4.82
CA THR A 104 0.86 17.73 -5.20
C THR A 104 2.19 17.97 -4.50
N TRP A 105 2.35 19.12 -3.81
CA TRP A 105 3.54 19.48 -3.04
C TRP A 105 3.55 18.74 -1.69
N SER A 106 3.66 17.42 -1.75
CA SER A 106 3.50 16.50 -0.63
C SER A 106 4.49 15.34 -0.71
N ALA A 107 4.54 14.54 0.35
CA ALA A 107 5.20 13.23 0.33
C ALA A 107 4.21 12.09 0.02
N GLY A 108 3.08 12.39 -0.63
CA GLY A 108 1.97 11.46 -0.81
C GLY A 108 1.23 11.19 0.50
N SER A 109 0.73 9.96 0.70
CA SER A 109 0.04 9.56 1.92
C SER A 109 1.02 9.56 3.11
N PHE A 110 0.84 10.53 4.02
CA PHE A 110 1.69 10.75 5.18
C PHE A 110 1.49 9.68 6.27
N PHE A 111 0.26 9.16 6.41
CA PHE A 111 -0.07 8.09 7.36
C PHE A 111 -0.29 6.77 6.65
N THR A 112 0.24 5.68 7.21
CA THR A 112 -0.09 4.33 6.77
C THR A 112 -1.44 3.90 7.33
N ASN A 113 -2.14 3.04 6.60
CA ASN A 113 -3.35 2.41 7.11
C ASN A 113 -2.99 1.51 8.31
N PRO A 114 -3.55 1.73 9.51
CA PRO A 114 -3.23 0.93 10.67
C PRO A 114 -3.79 -0.49 10.49
N ILE A 115 -3.07 -1.46 11.05
CA ILE A 115 -3.53 -2.85 11.17
C ILE A 115 -3.78 -3.08 12.66
N VAL A 116 -5.01 -3.44 13.00
CA VAL A 116 -5.49 -3.63 14.37
C VAL A 116 -5.99 -5.05 14.57
N SER A 117 -6.23 -5.47 15.82
CA SER A 117 -6.86 -6.76 16.10
C SER A 117 -8.30 -6.81 15.58
N ALA A 118 -8.78 -8.01 15.26
CA ALA A 118 -10.18 -8.22 14.87
C ALA A 118 -11.16 -7.74 15.96
N ALA A 119 -10.81 -7.93 17.24
CA ALA A 119 -11.58 -7.45 18.38
C ALA A 119 -11.72 -5.92 18.39
N PHE A 120 -10.64 -5.18 18.15
CA PHE A 120 -10.70 -3.72 18.07
C PHE A 120 -11.48 -3.26 16.83
N ALA A 121 -11.29 -3.89 15.68
CA ALA A 121 -12.02 -3.52 14.46
C ALA A 121 -13.55 -3.68 14.60
N ARG A 122 -14.03 -4.57 15.48
CA ARG A 122 -15.46 -4.75 15.78
C ARG A 122 -16.06 -3.59 16.60
N THR A 123 -15.25 -2.82 17.32
CA THR A 123 -15.75 -1.66 18.09
C THR A 123 -15.99 -0.43 17.21
N LEU A 124 -15.47 -0.41 15.98
CA LEU A 124 -15.64 0.68 15.03
C LEU A 124 -17.01 0.65 14.35
N PRO A 125 -17.53 1.82 13.91
CA PRO A 125 -18.78 1.92 13.15
C PRO A 125 -18.88 0.97 11.96
N ALA A 126 -20.11 0.58 11.61
CA ALA A 126 -20.38 -0.38 10.54
C ALA A 126 -19.79 0.07 9.19
N ASP A 127 -19.84 1.38 8.90
CA ASP A 127 -19.36 1.98 7.66
C ASP A 127 -17.83 2.19 7.61
N ALA A 128 -17.10 1.87 8.69
CA ALA A 128 -15.64 1.94 8.69
C ALA A 128 -15.05 0.94 7.67
N PRO A 129 -14.29 1.42 6.66
CA PRO A 129 -13.66 0.53 5.69
C PRO A 129 -12.64 -0.38 6.37
N ARG A 130 -12.86 -1.69 6.22
CA ARG A 130 -12.11 -2.74 6.90
C ARG A 130 -11.68 -3.80 5.89
N TRP A 131 -10.41 -4.17 5.92
CA TRP A 131 -9.85 -5.22 5.08
C TRP A 131 -9.14 -6.24 5.96
N PRO A 132 -9.74 -7.42 6.21
CA PRO A 132 -9.05 -8.53 6.86
C PRO A 132 -7.71 -8.79 6.17
N GLN A 133 -6.66 -8.97 6.96
CA GLN A 133 -5.36 -9.42 6.47
C GLN A 133 -5.33 -10.93 6.58
N GLU A 134 -4.93 -11.58 5.50
CA GLU A 134 -4.73 -13.03 5.49
C GLU A 134 -3.43 -13.36 6.24
N ASP A 135 -3.45 -14.49 6.94
CA ASP A 135 -2.23 -15.05 7.49
C ASP A 135 -1.31 -15.45 6.33
N PRO A 136 0.00 -15.18 6.41
CA PRO A 136 0.92 -15.68 5.41
C PRO A 136 0.77 -17.22 5.31
N PRO A 137 0.90 -17.81 4.11
CA PRO A 137 1.02 -19.25 3.97
C PRO A 137 2.11 -19.76 4.91
N GLN A 138 1.74 -20.72 5.75
CA GLN A 138 2.66 -21.43 6.63
C GLN A 138 3.12 -22.66 5.87
N ASP A 139 4.41 -22.95 5.98
CA ASP A 139 4.96 -24.17 5.41
C ASP A 139 4.27 -25.37 6.06
N LEU A 140 3.56 -26.14 5.24
CA LEU A 140 2.91 -27.36 5.66
C LEU A 140 3.89 -28.52 5.48
N VAL A 141 4.34 -29.10 6.59
CA VAL A 141 5.11 -30.34 6.55
C VAL A 141 4.13 -31.48 6.29
N VAL A 142 4.14 -32.00 5.06
CA VAL A 142 3.34 -33.15 4.66
C VAL A 142 4.27 -34.36 4.50
N PRO A 143 3.93 -35.53 5.06
CA PRO A 143 4.66 -36.76 4.77
C PRO A 143 4.73 -37.02 3.27
N LEU A 144 5.84 -37.57 2.80
CA LEU A 144 5.91 -38.10 1.43
C LEU A 144 4.95 -39.29 1.34
N GLY A 145 3.82 -39.09 0.66
CA GLY A 145 2.74 -40.06 0.51
C GLY A 145 2.07 -39.93 -0.86
N ASP A 146 0.92 -40.58 -1.03
CA ASP A 146 0.20 -40.50 -2.29
C ASP A 146 -0.29 -39.07 -2.56
N ALA A 147 -0.39 -38.68 -3.84
CA ALA A 147 -0.79 -37.32 -4.24
C ALA A 147 -2.13 -36.87 -3.63
N TRP A 148 -3.04 -37.81 -3.36
CA TRP A 148 -4.33 -37.52 -2.73
C TRP A 148 -4.19 -37.18 -1.24
N GLU A 149 -3.25 -37.80 -0.50
CA GLU A 149 -3.00 -37.50 0.91
C GLU A 149 -2.42 -36.09 1.06
N VAL A 150 -1.56 -35.69 0.12
CA VAL A 150 -1.01 -34.33 0.04
C VAL A 150 -2.11 -33.31 -0.25
N ALA A 151 -2.97 -33.58 -1.24
CA ALA A 151 -4.08 -32.70 -1.58
C ALA A 151 -5.07 -32.55 -0.42
N ASP A 152 -5.38 -33.65 0.27
CA ASP A 152 -6.28 -33.66 1.43
C ASP A 152 -5.68 -32.90 2.64
N ALA A 153 -4.36 -33.02 2.87
CA ALA A 153 -3.67 -32.22 3.89
C ALA A 153 -3.71 -30.71 3.58
N ILE A 154 -3.50 -30.33 2.31
CA ILE A 154 -3.60 -28.93 1.85
C ILE A 154 -5.02 -28.40 2.05
N GLU A 155 -6.06 -29.16 1.66
CA GLU A 155 -7.45 -28.70 1.80
C GLU A 155 -7.86 -28.59 3.27
N ARG A 156 -7.43 -29.52 4.14
CA ARG A 156 -7.67 -29.41 5.58
C ARG A 156 -7.06 -28.15 6.18
N GLU A 157 -5.81 -27.84 5.83
CA GLU A 157 -5.15 -26.62 6.29
C GLU A 157 -5.84 -25.37 5.73
N ALA A 158 -6.21 -25.37 4.44
CA ALA A 158 -6.99 -24.29 3.84
C ALA A 158 -8.35 -24.08 4.54
N ALA A 159 -9.05 -25.16 4.88
CA ALA A 159 -10.31 -25.12 5.62
C ALA A 159 -10.13 -24.68 7.09
N ALA A 160 -9.01 -25.04 7.72
CA ALA A 160 -8.66 -24.57 9.06
C ALA A 160 -8.37 -23.06 9.05
N ARG A 161 -7.62 -22.57 8.06
CA ARG A 161 -7.32 -21.14 7.85
C ARG A 161 -8.57 -20.30 7.67
N ARG A 162 -9.51 -20.76 6.83
CA ARG A 162 -10.80 -20.07 6.63
C ARG A 162 -11.61 -19.91 7.93
N ARG A 163 -11.38 -20.77 8.93
CA ARG A 163 -12.07 -20.73 10.23
C ARG A 163 -11.33 -19.89 11.29
N ARG A 164 -10.07 -19.50 11.07
CA ARG A 164 -9.32 -18.67 12.02
C ARG A 164 -9.76 -17.21 11.91
N GLU A 165 -9.71 -16.49 13.03
CA GLU A 165 -9.80 -15.02 12.98
C GLU A 165 -8.59 -14.47 12.21
N PRO A 166 -8.76 -13.40 11.41
CA PRO A 166 -7.65 -12.82 10.67
C PRO A 166 -6.58 -12.27 11.63
N ALA A 167 -5.29 -12.47 11.32
CA ALA A 167 -4.17 -11.95 12.13
C ALA A 167 -4.26 -10.43 12.37
N GLY A 168 -4.90 -9.69 11.47
CA GLY A 168 -5.22 -8.30 11.67
C GLY A 168 -6.27 -7.80 10.71
N VAL A 169 -6.82 -6.63 11.01
CA VAL A 169 -7.75 -5.92 10.14
C VAL A 169 -7.12 -4.58 9.80
N LYS A 170 -6.88 -4.35 8.52
CA LYS A 170 -6.39 -3.07 8.01
C LYS A 170 -7.56 -2.09 7.91
N LEU A 171 -7.38 -0.90 8.45
CA LEU A 171 -8.39 0.17 8.45
C LEU A 171 -7.99 1.29 7.49
N SER A 172 -8.96 2.10 7.06
CA SER A 172 -8.67 3.31 6.27
C SER A 172 -8.21 4.45 7.18
N ALA A 173 -6.93 4.83 7.12
CA ALA A 173 -6.44 6.01 7.85
C ALA A 173 -7.14 7.29 7.40
N ALA A 174 -7.44 7.44 6.10
CA ALA A 174 -8.19 8.58 5.59
C ALA A 174 -9.56 8.72 6.26
N TRP A 175 -10.28 7.60 6.42
CA TRP A 175 -11.60 7.59 7.04
C TRP A 175 -11.51 7.94 8.53
N LEU A 176 -10.51 7.41 9.25
CA LEU A 176 -10.28 7.73 10.66
C LEU A 176 -10.02 9.22 10.86
N ILE A 177 -9.15 9.81 10.04
CA ILE A 177 -8.80 11.24 10.10
C ILE A 177 -10.01 12.14 9.78
N GLU A 178 -10.79 11.82 8.74
CA GLU A 178 -12.01 12.59 8.46
C GLU A 178 -13.03 12.49 9.61
N ARG A 179 -13.14 11.32 10.25
CA ARG A 179 -14.04 11.10 11.38
C ARG A 179 -13.57 11.76 12.68
N SER A 180 -12.29 12.08 12.84
CA SER A 180 -11.80 12.88 13.97
C SER A 180 -11.98 14.40 13.77
N GLY A 181 -12.58 14.81 12.65
CA GLY A 181 -12.87 16.22 12.35
C GLY A 181 -11.78 16.91 11.53
N VAL A 182 -10.72 16.20 11.13
CA VAL A 182 -9.70 16.71 10.22
C VAL A 182 -10.12 16.41 8.78
N SER A 183 -10.74 17.39 8.13
CA SER A 183 -11.16 17.28 6.73
C SER A 183 -10.07 17.70 5.75
N ARG A 184 -10.33 17.46 4.47
CA ARG A 184 -9.53 18.04 3.36
C ARG A 184 -9.47 19.56 3.48
N GLY A 185 -8.30 20.13 3.18
CA GLY A 185 -8.03 21.55 3.32
C GLY A 185 -7.80 22.04 4.76
N PHE A 186 -7.92 21.17 5.78
CA PHE A 186 -7.64 21.55 7.17
C PHE A 186 -6.22 22.10 7.34
N ARG A 187 -6.08 23.16 8.13
CA ARG A 187 -4.78 23.77 8.47
C ARG A 187 -4.80 24.26 9.92
N LEU A 188 -3.63 24.22 10.56
CA LEU A 188 -3.45 24.91 11.83
C LEU A 188 -3.37 26.43 11.59
N PRO A 189 -3.86 27.27 12.53
CA PRO A 189 -3.73 28.72 12.43
C PRO A 189 -2.28 29.15 12.22
N GLY A 190 -2.03 29.99 11.22
CA GLY A 190 -0.69 30.49 10.89
C GLY A 190 0.23 29.49 10.16
N SER A 191 -0.16 28.22 10.03
CA SER A 191 0.71 27.22 9.42
C SER A 191 0.76 27.31 7.90
N GLY A 192 1.95 27.14 7.31
CA GLY A 192 2.14 26.97 5.87
C GLY A 192 1.75 25.59 5.34
N ALA A 193 1.57 24.60 6.23
CA ALA A 193 1.12 23.26 5.88
C ALA A 193 -0.41 23.12 5.98
N ALA A 194 -0.97 22.23 5.17
CA ALA A 194 -2.37 21.86 5.25
C ALA A 194 -2.59 20.41 4.79
N VAL A 195 -3.71 19.83 5.18
CA VAL A 195 -4.24 18.64 4.54
C VAL A 195 -4.63 19.00 3.09
N SER A 196 -4.29 18.14 2.13
CA SER A 196 -4.66 18.32 0.72
C SER A 196 -6.16 18.53 0.57
N SER A 197 -6.57 19.37 -0.39
CA SER A 197 -7.98 19.57 -0.70
C SER A 197 -8.58 18.36 -1.44
N LYS A 198 -7.72 17.54 -2.07
CA LYS A 198 -8.08 16.37 -2.87
C LYS A 198 -7.96 15.04 -2.12
N HIS A 199 -7.06 14.93 -1.14
CA HIS A 199 -6.83 13.66 -0.44
C HIS A 199 -6.36 13.80 1.01
N THR A 200 -7.17 13.32 1.95
CA THR A 200 -6.98 13.53 3.39
C THR A 200 -5.67 12.98 3.97
N LEU A 201 -5.04 11.99 3.32
CA LEU A 201 -3.76 11.46 3.78
C LEU A 201 -2.55 12.30 3.35
N ALA A 202 -2.72 13.24 2.42
CA ALA A 202 -1.61 14.06 1.95
C ALA A 202 -1.49 15.34 2.78
N LEU A 203 -0.34 15.52 3.42
CA LEU A 203 0.07 16.80 3.99
C LEU A 203 0.84 17.57 2.92
N THR A 204 0.42 18.81 2.70
CA THR A 204 0.82 19.64 1.55
C THR A 204 1.47 20.92 2.02
N ASN A 205 2.52 21.34 1.31
CA ASN A 205 3.11 22.66 1.45
C ASN A 205 2.29 23.67 0.63
N ARG A 206 1.73 24.70 1.28
CA ARG A 206 0.95 25.74 0.59
C ARG A 206 1.78 26.89 0.03
N GLY A 207 3.11 26.74 -0.01
CA GLY A 207 4.08 27.67 -0.59
C GLY A 207 5.16 28.10 0.40
N THR A 208 4.84 28.11 1.70
CA THR A 208 5.73 28.62 2.76
C THR A 208 5.87 27.67 3.94
N ALA A 209 5.44 26.40 3.81
CA ALA A 209 5.52 25.44 4.89
C ALA A 209 6.97 25.13 5.24
N THR A 210 7.27 25.19 6.53
CA THR A 210 8.50 24.67 7.11
C THR A 210 8.36 23.18 7.46
N ALA A 211 9.46 22.51 7.78
CA ALA A 211 9.40 21.16 8.34
C ALA A 211 8.62 21.12 9.67
N GLU A 212 8.70 22.20 10.47
CA GLU A 212 7.97 22.32 11.73
C GLU A 212 6.46 22.41 11.51
N ASP A 213 6.01 23.15 10.50
CA ASP A 213 4.60 23.22 10.10
C ASP A 213 4.03 21.83 9.77
N VAL A 214 4.74 21.08 8.94
CA VAL A 214 4.33 19.72 8.54
C VAL A 214 4.32 18.79 9.74
N ALA A 215 5.35 18.84 10.59
CA ALA A 215 5.45 18.00 11.78
C ALA A 215 4.36 18.35 12.83
N ALA A 216 4.05 19.63 13.02
CA ALA A 216 3.01 20.08 13.92
C ALA A 216 1.63 19.62 13.46
N LEU A 217 1.33 19.79 12.16
CA LEU A 217 0.10 19.28 11.57
C LEU A 217 0.00 17.75 11.70
N ALA A 218 1.08 17.02 11.43
CA ALA A 218 1.09 15.58 11.56
C ALA A 218 0.80 15.12 13.01
N ARG A 219 1.43 15.75 14.00
CA ARG A 219 1.18 15.47 15.43
C ARG A 219 -0.25 15.78 15.83
N TYR A 220 -0.81 16.88 15.33
CA TYR A 220 -2.21 17.22 15.58
C TYR A 220 -3.15 16.14 15.05
N VAL A 221 -2.94 15.69 13.80
CA VAL A 221 -3.76 14.63 13.19
C VAL A 221 -3.63 13.29 13.94
N GLN A 222 -2.46 12.98 14.51
CA GLN A 222 -2.28 11.77 15.32
C GLN A 222 -2.98 11.83 16.68
N ALA A 223 -3.19 13.03 17.22
CA ALA A 223 -3.78 13.24 18.54
C ALA A 223 -5.30 13.48 18.51
N ALA A 224 -5.85 13.85 17.34
CA ALA A 224 -7.27 14.10 17.11
C ALA A 224 -8.07 12.81 16.93
#